data_AF-A0AAE4J574-F1
#
_entry.id   AF-A0AAE4J574-F1
#
_cell.length_a   1.000
_cell.length_b   1.000
_cell.length_c   1.000
_cell.angle_alpha   90.00
_cell.angle_beta   90.00
_cell.angle_gamma   90.00
#
_symmetry.space_group_name_H-M   'P 1'
#
loop_
_entity.id
_entity.type
_entity.pdbx_description
1 polymer ?
#
loop_
_entity_poly.entity_id
_entity_poly.type
_entity_poly.pdbx_seq_one_letter_code
_entity_poly.pdbx_strand_id
1 'polypeptide(L)'
;MEVYDLRSQRLRPKEFEKIVSPVYARSDVGREFVVVRGVSNPFHSIDGLTLRHRFEFNPNAVFDPLYAQNLNKIERLIDSGEVVLIDHRQRTKALYPFFISESGELFCVDETIYNSAFVNYVLERYRNNVALFGKPAPTRDSFVPSTNNYGPGYWKTVEDDYHGTKNVVIMAINRLTSMGDEGRVFGSDGKDYMNTSRDKIQRWTALPGDLDGESRVFISAKSVIRRYGEQRSIYQKYLESDDAWAVSGKSWQWIPGVREEDYEFKK
;
A
#
# COMPACT_ATOMS: atom_id res chain seq x y z
N MET A 1 0.89 22.68 -9.78
CA MET A 1 2.26 22.46 -9.29
C MET A 1 2.46 23.28 -8.04
N GLU A 2 2.83 22.65 -6.94
CA GLU A 2 3.02 23.31 -5.65
C GLU A 2 4.31 22.83 -5.00
N VAL A 3 5.06 23.73 -4.39
CA VAL A 3 6.34 23.42 -3.75
C VAL A 3 6.17 23.44 -2.24
N TYR A 4 6.59 22.35 -1.59
CA TYR A 4 6.46 22.14 -0.16
C TYR A 4 7.82 21.92 0.49
N ASP A 5 8.01 22.50 1.68
CA ASP A 5 9.15 22.21 2.55
C ASP A 5 8.73 21.21 3.64
N LEU A 6 9.12 19.94 3.48
CA LEU A 6 8.74 18.86 4.39
C LEU A 6 9.37 18.97 5.78
N ARG A 7 10.33 19.89 5.98
CA ARG A 7 10.93 20.15 7.30
C ARG A 7 9.98 20.91 8.20
N SER A 8 9.18 21.82 7.63
CA SER A 8 8.32 22.75 8.35
C SER A 8 6.83 22.51 8.09
N GLN A 9 6.48 22.07 6.88
CA GLN A 9 5.11 21.87 6.45
C GLN A 9 4.69 20.41 6.61
N ARG A 10 3.40 20.22 6.91
CA ARG A 10 2.79 18.90 7.04
C ARG A 10 1.92 18.62 5.81
N LEU A 11 2.25 17.56 5.10
CA LEU A 11 1.44 17.06 4.00
C LEU A 11 0.46 16.00 4.51
N ARG A 12 -0.75 15.99 3.95
CA ARG A 12 -1.64 14.83 4.14
C ARG A 12 -0.95 13.59 3.54
N PRO A 13 -1.01 12.42 4.19
CA PRO A 13 -0.33 11.21 3.70
C PRO A 13 -0.65 10.86 2.25
N LYS A 14 -1.87 11.13 1.79
CA LYS A 14 -2.27 10.89 0.40
C LYS A 14 -1.51 11.73 -0.62
N GLU A 15 -1.03 12.91 -0.26
CA GLU A 15 -0.30 13.80 -1.17
C GLU A 15 1.12 13.31 -1.47
N PHE A 16 1.68 12.42 -0.65
CA PHE A 16 3.02 11.87 -0.87
C PHE A 16 3.12 11.06 -2.16
N GLU A 17 2.04 10.42 -2.62
CA GLU A 17 2.04 9.69 -3.90
C GLU A 17 2.17 10.63 -5.11
N LYS A 18 1.97 11.93 -4.91
CA LYS A 18 2.00 12.97 -5.94
C LYS A 18 3.30 13.77 -5.93
N ILE A 19 4.27 13.39 -5.08
CA ILE A 19 5.61 13.95 -5.10
C ILE A 19 6.25 13.59 -6.45
N VAL A 20 6.74 14.61 -7.15
CA VAL A 20 7.45 14.50 -8.41
C VAL A 20 8.92 14.13 -8.16
N SER A 21 9.53 13.35 -9.04
CA SER A 21 10.93 12.97 -8.91
C SER A 21 11.88 14.17 -8.95
N PRO A 22 13.04 14.12 -8.27
CA PRO A 22 13.94 15.26 -8.15
C PRO A 22 14.37 15.87 -9.49
N VAL A 23 14.63 15.03 -10.50
CA VAL A 23 15.06 15.47 -11.84
C VAL A 23 14.00 16.36 -12.50
N TYR A 24 12.73 15.93 -12.47
CA TYR A 24 11.63 16.71 -13.05
C TYR A 24 11.27 17.89 -12.15
N ALA A 25 11.31 17.72 -10.83
CA ALA A 25 11.06 18.79 -9.87
C ALA A 25 12.03 19.96 -10.05
N ARG A 26 13.34 19.73 -10.21
CA ARG A 26 14.32 20.79 -10.50
C ARG A 26 14.00 21.52 -11.81
N SER A 27 13.73 20.76 -12.87
CA SER A 27 13.41 21.32 -14.19
C SER A 27 12.15 22.20 -14.15
N ASP A 28 11.07 21.69 -13.54
CA ASP A 28 9.81 22.41 -13.40
C ASP A 28 9.95 23.61 -12.46
N VAL A 29 10.72 23.50 -11.36
CA VAL A 29 11.00 24.62 -10.47
C VAL A 29 11.77 25.73 -11.19
N GLY A 30 12.83 25.39 -11.91
CA GLY A 30 13.61 26.36 -12.68
C GLY A 30 12.81 27.05 -13.79
N ARG A 31 11.87 26.33 -14.41
CA ARG A 31 11.02 26.86 -15.49
C ARG A 31 9.87 27.70 -14.96
N GLU A 32 9.12 27.21 -13.99
CA GLU A 32 7.82 27.77 -13.59
C GLU A 32 7.92 28.78 -12.43
N PHE A 33 9.01 28.77 -11.67
CA PHE A 33 9.15 29.60 -10.47
C PHE A 33 10.35 30.54 -10.56
N VAL A 34 10.23 31.66 -9.84
CA VAL A 34 11.31 32.61 -9.55
C VAL A 34 11.57 32.56 -8.06
N VAL A 35 12.82 32.30 -7.67
CA VAL A 35 13.27 32.32 -6.29
C VAL A 35 13.59 33.75 -5.89
N VAL A 36 12.88 34.27 -4.90
CA VAL A 36 13.03 35.65 -4.42
C VAL A 36 13.36 35.63 -2.93
N ARG A 37 14.22 36.55 -2.50
CA ARG A 37 14.42 36.82 -1.07
C ARG A 37 13.24 37.64 -0.56
N GLY A 38 12.53 37.12 0.44
CA GLY A 38 11.34 37.74 1.00
C GLY A 38 11.41 37.84 2.51
N VAL A 39 10.53 38.66 3.09
CA VAL A 39 10.29 38.67 4.54
C VAL A 39 9.84 37.26 4.93
N SER A 40 10.53 36.65 5.88
CA SER A 40 10.30 35.26 6.29
C SER A 40 8.85 35.06 6.75
N ASN A 41 7.99 34.54 5.88
CA ASN A 41 6.76 33.92 6.31
C ASN A 41 7.12 32.49 6.72
N PRO A 42 7.03 32.13 8.02
CA PRO A 42 7.45 30.81 8.50
C PRO A 42 6.65 29.67 7.87
N PHE A 43 5.52 29.94 7.22
CA PHE A 43 4.67 28.94 6.59
C PHE A 43 4.95 28.74 5.09
N HIS A 44 5.62 29.68 4.42
CA HIS A 44 5.80 29.64 2.95
C HIS A 44 7.23 29.96 2.48
N SER A 45 8.17 30.16 3.41
CA SER A 45 9.57 30.40 3.07
C SER A 45 10.44 29.17 3.33
N ILE A 46 11.40 28.96 2.44
CA ILE A 46 12.40 27.89 2.48
C ILE A 46 13.73 28.55 2.78
N ASP A 47 14.16 28.50 4.05
CA ASP A 47 15.37 29.17 4.52
C ASP A 47 15.45 30.67 4.15
N GLY A 48 14.33 31.40 4.29
CA GLY A 48 14.23 32.81 3.93
C GLY A 48 14.07 33.09 2.42
N LEU A 49 13.95 32.05 1.61
CA LEU A 49 13.62 32.14 0.18
C LEU A 49 12.12 31.91 -0.02
N THR A 50 11.53 32.60 -0.98
CA THR A 50 10.14 32.37 -1.41
C THR A 50 10.12 32.03 -2.89
N LEU A 51 9.41 30.96 -3.25
CA LEU A 51 9.14 30.64 -4.64
C LEU A 51 7.85 31.32 -5.07
N ARG A 52 7.92 32.09 -6.16
CA ARG A 52 6.75 32.72 -6.80
C ARG A 52 6.63 32.20 -8.21
N HIS A 53 5.39 32.05 -8.69
CA HIS A 53 5.18 31.68 -10.08
C HIS A 53 5.73 32.76 -11.02
N ARG A 54 6.44 32.33 -12.07
CA ARG A 54 7.10 33.22 -13.03
C ARG A 54 6.12 34.16 -13.74
N PHE A 55 4.89 33.71 -13.99
CA PHE A 55 3.85 34.53 -14.62
C PHE A 55 3.29 35.64 -13.70
N GLU A 56 3.46 35.50 -12.38
CA GLU A 56 3.09 36.53 -11.38
C GLU A 56 4.25 37.51 -11.13
N PHE A 57 5.41 37.24 -11.73
CA PHE A 57 6.61 38.05 -11.53
C PHE A 57 6.56 39.29 -12.42
N ASN A 58 6.66 40.47 -11.81
CA ASN A 58 6.74 41.73 -12.53
C ASN A 58 8.01 41.72 -13.41
N PRO A 59 7.92 41.90 -14.74
CA PRO A 59 9.10 41.95 -15.61
C PRO A 59 10.06 43.10 -15.27
N ASN A 60 9.61 44.10 -14.49
CA ASN A 60 10.43 45.21 -13.98
C ASN A 60 11.09 44.92 -12.62
N ALA A 61 10.96 43.71 -12.08
CA ALA A 61 11.60 43.36 -10.82
C ALA A 61 13.12 43.30 -10.98
N VAL A 62 13.80 43.87 -9.99
CA VAL A 62 15.27 43.96 -9.94
C VAL A 62 15.87 42.56 -10.05
N PHE A 63 16.84 42.40 -10.95
CA PHE A 63 17.63 41.18 -11.09
C PHE A 63 18.29 40.85 -9.74
N ASP A 64 17.97 39.69 -9.15
CA ASP A 64 18.66 39.19 -7.96
C ASP A 64 20.03 38.63 -8.40
N PRO A 65 21.16 39.30 -8.05
CA PRO A 65 22.49 38.84 -8.45
C PRO A 65 22.84 37.47 -7.86
N LEU A 66 22.11 37.01 -6.84
CA LEU A 66 22.29 35.71 -6.19
C LEU A 66 21.23 34.69 -6.62
N TYR A 67 20.44 34.98 -7.65
CA TYR A 67 19.39 34.09 -8.14
C TYR A 67 19.90 32.66 -8.40
N ALA A 68 21.01 32.51 -9.12
CA ALA A 68 21.58 31.20 -9.43
C ALA A 68 21.99 30.44 -8.17
N GLN A 69 22.57 31.13 -7.18
CA GLN A 69 22.94 30.52 -5.90
C GLN A 69 21.70 30.10 -5.09
N ASN A 70 20.68 30.96 -5.04
CA ASN A 70 19.43 30.68 -4.34
C ASN A 70 18.67 29.51 -5.00
N LEU A 71 18.63 29.44 -6.33
CA LEU A 71 18.05 28.33 -7.07
C LEU A 71 18.81 27.02 -6.82
N ASN A 72 20.14 27.03 -6.94
CA ASN A 72 20.98 25.87 -6.62
C ASN A 72 20.76 25.35 -5.19
N LYS A 73 20.49 26.25 -4.23
CA LYS A 73 20.14 25.86 -2.87
C LYS A 73 18.82 25.09 -2.82
N ILE A 74 17.78 25.58 -3.50
CA ILE A 74 16.49 24.87 -3.60
C ILE A 74 16.65 23.52 -4.31
N GLU A 75 17.42 23.47 -5.40
CA GLU A 75 17.66 22.23 -6.14
C GLU A 75 18.34 21.15 -5.29
N ARG A 76 19.29 21.52 -4.42
CA ARG A 76 19.91 20.60 -3.46
C ARG A 76 18.92 20.07 -2.43
N LEU A 77 18.01 20.93 -1.95
CA LEU A 77 16.96 20.50 -1.02
C LEU A 77 15.92 19.60 -1.71
N ILE A 78 15.73 19.76 -3.01
CA ILE A 78 14.91 18.84 -3.83
C ILE A 78 15.61 17.47 -3.93
N ASP A 79 16.93 17.48 -4.16
CA ASP A 79 17.71 16.24 -4.25
C ASP A 79 17.79 15.46 -2.94
N SER A 80 17.70 16.13 -1.78
CA SER A 80 17.61 15.47 -0.48
C SER A 80 16.18 15.06 -0.10
N GLY A 81 15.16 15.56 -0.80
CA GLY A 81 13.74 15.33 -0.49
C GLY A 81 13.20 16.22 0.62
N GLU A 82 13.99 17.16 1.12
CA GLU A 82 13.56 18.17 2.10
C GLU A 82 12.53 19.11 1.49
N VAL A 83 12.71 19.47 0.22
CA VAL A 83 11.76 20.23 -0.58
C VAL A 83 11.21 19.33 -1.66
N VAL A 84 9.90 19.32 -1.84
CA VAL A 84 9.23 18.48 -2.84
C VAL A 84 8.30 19.31 -3.70
N LEU A 85 8.20 18.91 -4.97
CA LEU A 85 7.20 19.42 -5.89
C LEU A 85 6.04 18.43 -5.93
N ILE A 86 4.82 18.92 -5.75
CA ILE A 86 3.58 18.16 -5.93
C ILE A 86 2.94 18.57 -7.25
N ASP A 87 2.47 17.56 -7.99
CA ASP A 87 1.80 17.78 -9.26
C ASP A 87 0.80 16.68 -9.62
N HIS A 88 -0.06 16.93 -10.61
CA HIS A 88 -1.20 16.10 -11.02
C HIS A 88 -1.15 15.64 -12.48
N ARG A 89 0.05 15.31 -12.98
CA ARG A 89 0.27 14.71 -14.30
C ARG A 89 -0.04 13.21 -14.29
N GLN A 90 -0.12 12.63 -15.48
CA GLN A 90 -0.23 11.18 -15.64
C GLN A 90 0.97 10.46 -15.00
N ARG A 91 0.69 9.43 -14.20
CA ARG A 91 1.72 8.69 -13.47
C ARG A 91 2.60 7.88 -14.41
N THR A 92 3.91 8.02 -14.23
CA THR A 92 4.91 7.15 -14.85
C THR A 92 5.98 6.80 -13.83
N LYS A 93 6.70 5.71 -14.09
CA LYS A 93 7.79 5.22 -13.24
C LYS A 93 8.88 6.27 -12.98
N ALA A 94 9.15 7.14 -13.97
CA ALA A 94 10.19 8.16 -13.89
C ALA A 94 9.72 9.49 -13.27
N LEU A 95 8.41 9.78 -13.36
CA LEU A 95 7.87 11.04 -12.88
C LEU A 95 7.45 10.97 -11.41
N TYR A 96 6.86 9.86 -10.97
CA TYR A 96 6.35 9.69 -9.62
C TYR A 96 7.07 8.53 -8.90
N PRO A 97 8.04 8.84 -8.02
CA PRO A 97 8.83 7.85 -7.33
C PRO A 97 8.05 7.01 -6.32
N PHE A 98 6.91 7.49 -5.82
CA PHE A 98 6.21 6.84 -4.70
C PHE A 98 4.83 6.31 -5.08
N PHE A 99 4.45 5.21 -4.44
CA PHE A 99 3.14 4.58 -4.55
C PHE A 99 2.67 4.08 -3.18
N ILE A 100 1.36 4.11 -2.93
CA ILE A 100 0.74 3.69 -1.67
C ILE A 100 0.09 2.32 -1.88
N SER A 101 0.55 1.31 -1.14
CA SER A 101 0.01 -0.06 -1.14
C SER A 101 -1.42 -0.12 -0.58
N GLU A 102 -2.09 -1.26 -0.78
CA GLU A 102 -3.42 -1.55 -0.24
C GLU A 102 -3.49 -1.46 1.30
N SER A 103 -2.37 -1.72 1.97
CA SER A 103 -2.22 -1.61 3.44
C SER A 103 -1.91 -0.17 3.92
N GLY A 104 -1.83 0.79 3.00
CA GLY A 104 -1.52 2.19 3.27
C GLY A 104 -0.04 2.46 3.51
N GLU A 105 0.86 1.62 2.99
CA GLU A 105 2.31 1.84 3.09
C GLU A 105 2.81 2.59 1.84
N LEU A 106 3.58 3.66 2.03
CA LEU A 106 4.29 4.33 0.96
C LEU A 106 5.57 3.55 0.65
N PHE A 107 5.84 3.29 -0.62
CA PHE A 107 7.08 2.66 -1.07
C PHE A 107 7.59 3.32 -2.35
N CYS A 108 8.89 3.14 -2.62
CA CYS A 108 9.53 3.63 -3.84
C CYS A 108 9.30 2.65 -4.98
N VAL A 109 8.83 3.14 -6.14
CA VAL A 109 8.53 2.29 -7.31
C VAL A 109 9.77 1.76 -8.01
N ASP A 110 10.93 2.38 -7.80
CA ASP A 110 12.22 1.91 -8.27
C ASP A 110 13.39 2.53 -7.49
N GLU A 111 13.96 1.77 -6.56
CA GLU A 111 15.08 2.21 -5.74
C GLU A 111 16.40 2.38 -6.53
N THR A 112 16.48 1.89 -7.77
CA THR A 112 17.68 2.03 -8.62
C THR A 112 17.74 3.37 -9.35
N ILE A 113 16.59 4.02 -9.57
CA ILE A 113 16.49 5.31 -10.28
C ILE A 113 16.71 6.48 -9.33
N TYR A 114 16.31 6.33 -8.06
CA TYR A 114 16.22 7.44 -7.12
C TYR A 114 17.32 7.37 -6.04
N ASN A 115 17.84 8.54 -5.65
CA ASN A 115 18.80 8.64 -4.58
C ASN A 115 18.21 8.11 -3.26
N SER A 116 18.95 7.28 -2.53
CA SER A 116 18.47 6.66 -1.29
C SER A 116 18.21 7.69 -0.18
N ALA A 117 18.94 8.80 -0.12
CA ALA A 117 18.70 9.87 0.84
C ALA A 117 17.33 10.52 0.60
N PHE A 118 17.02 10.85 -0.66
CA PHE A 118 15.70 11.36 -1.07
C PHE A 118 14.58 10.40 -0.67
N VAL A 119 14.72 9.12 -1.04
CA VAL A 119 13.71 8.09 -0.77
C VAL A 119 13.49 7.96 0.74
N ASN A 120 14.56 7.78 1.51
CA ASN A 120 14.48 7.56 2.95
C ASN A 120 13.88 8.75 3.68
N TYR A 121 14.28 9.98 3.31
CA TYR A 121 13.75 11.19 3.92
C TYR A 121 12.23 11.31 3.70
N VAL A 122 11.76 11.11 2.47
CA VAL A 122 10.33 11.18 2.16
C VAL A 122 9.54 10.07 2.86
N LEU A 123 10.06 8.84 2.91
CA LEU A 123 9.42 7.73 3.61
C LEU A 123 9.32 7.97 5.12
N GLU A 124 10.35 8.55 5.74
CA GLU A 124 10.32 8.92 7.15
C GLU A 124 9.26 10.00 7.41
N ARG A 125 9.23 11.05 6.57
CA ARG A 125 8.21 12.10 6.66
C ARG A 125 6.82 11.54 6.46
N TYR A 126 6.62 10.59 5.56
CA TYR A 126 5.34 9.93 5.37
C TYR A 126 4.88 9.21 6.66
N ARG A 127 5.75 8.41 7.27
CA ARG A 127 5.42 7.68 8.52
C ARG A 127 5.01 8.62 9.64
N ASN A 128 5.72 9.74 9.80
CA ASN A 128 5.39 10.77 10.77
C ASN A 128 4.01 11.39 10.50
N ASN A 129 3.67 11.66 9.23
CA ASN A 129 2.35 12.19 8.87
C ASN A 129 1.23 11.15 9.01
N VAL A 130 1.49 9.86 8.76
CA VAL A 130 0.52 8.78 9.02
C VAL A 130 0.20 8.67 10.50
N ALA A 131 1.20 8.82 11.38
CA ALA A 131 0.96 8.82 12.82
C ALA A 131 0.04 9.96 13.28
N LEU A 132 0.03 11.09 12.56
CA LEU A 132 -0.77 12.27 12.88
C LEU A 132 -2.16 12.27 12.21
N PHE A 133 -2.24 11.85 10.95
CA PHE A 133 -3.46 11.97 10.12
C PHE A 133 -4.15 10.63 9.85
N GLY A 134 -3.54 9.51 10.26
CA GLY A 134 -4.00 8.17 9.93
C GLY A 134 -3.50 7.67 8.58
N LYS A 135 -3.80 6.40 8.28
CA LYS A 135 -3.42 5.76 7.02
C LYS A 135 -4.24 6.31 5.86
N PRO A 136 -3.61 6.69 4.73
CA PRO A 136 -4.35 7.14 3.55
C PRO A 136 -4.99 5.98 2.80
N ALA A 137 -5.93 6.31 1.93
CA ALA A 137 -6.41 5.37 0.92
C ALA A 137 -5.28 4.99 -0.05
N PRO A 138 -5.25 3.73 -0.54
CA PRO A 138 -4.25 3.24 -1.47
C PRO A 138 -4.26 4.00 -2.80
N THR A 139 -3.15 3.94 -3.53
CA THR A 139 -3.07 4.54 -4.86
C THR A 139 -3.98 3.77 -5.82
N ARG A 140 -4.76 4.51 -6.60
CA ARG A 140 -5.63 3.98 -7.65
C ARG A 140 -5.19 4.61 -8.96
N ASP A 141 -4.46 3.82 -9.75
CA ASP A 141 -3.83 4.26 -10.99
C ASP A 141 -3.81 3.11 -11.99
N SER A 142 -3.70 3.43 -13.28
CA SER A 142 -3.46 2.46 -14.35
C SER A 142 -2.00 2.00 -14.37
N PHE A 143 -1.09 2.81 -13.84
CA PHE A 143 0.29 2.40 -13.59
C PHE A 143 0.36 1.30 -12.52
N VAL A 144 1.00 0.19 -12.86
CA VAL A 144 1.20 -0.97 -11.99
C VAL A 144 2.66 -1.03 -11.56
N PRO A 145 3.00 -0.66 -10.31
CA PRO A 145 4.34 -0.84 -9.81
C PRO A 145 4.63 -2.31 -9.55
N SER A 146 5.84 -2.75 -9.88
CA SER A 146 6.38 -4.05 -9.48
C SER A 146 7.81 -3.86 -9.01
N THR A 147 8.05 -4.18 -7.75
CA THR A 147 9.36 -4.13 -7.08
C THR A 147 9.65 -5.50 -6.47
N ASN A 148 10.82 -5.66 -5.85
CA ASN A 148 11.15 -6.89 -5.13
C ASN A 148 10.23 -7.16 -3.92
N ASN A 149 9.65 -6.10 -3.34
CA ASN A 149 8.89 -6.18 -2.09
C ASN A 149 7.40 -5.90 -2.26
N TYR A 150 6.99 -5.26 -3.35
CA TYR A 150 5.61 -4.81 -3.59
C TYR A 150 5.20 -5.08 -5.03
N GLY A 151 3.95 -5.47 -5.23
CA GLY A 151 3.39 -5.58 -6.57
C GLY A 151 2.06 -6.32 -6.63
N PRO A 152 1.55 -6.55 -7.85
CA PRO A 152 0.36 -7.34 -8.07
C PRO A 152 0.60 -8.80 -7.69
N GLY A 153 -0.46 -9.49 -7.30
CA GLY A 153 -0.33 -10.83 -6.73
C GLY A 153 -1.66 -11.46 -6.39
N TYR A 154 -1.56 -12.49 -5.57
CA TYR A 154 -2.68 -13.27 -5.08
C TYR A 154 -2.42 -13.77 -3.67
N TRP A 155 -3.49 -14.06 -2.94
CA TRP A 155 -3.44 -14.70 -1.64
C TRP A 155 -3.26 -16.19 -1.82
N LYS A 156 -2.15 -16.73 -1.31
CA LYS A 156 -1.88 -18.16 -1.28
C LYS A 156 -1.95 -18.68 0.15
N THR A 157 -2.74 -19.72 0.38
CA THR A 157 -2.79 -20.39 1.68
C THR A 157 -1.44 -21.02 2.00
N VAL A 158 -0.95 -20.76 3.20
CA VAL A 158 0.33 -21.29 3.69
C VAL A 158 0.15 -22.18 4.91
N GLU A 159 -0.92 -21.98 5.67
CA GLU A 159 -1.16 -22.69 6.93
C GLU A 159 -2.65 -22.67 7.29
N ASP A 160 -3.12 -23.74 7.92
CA ASP A 160 -4.40 -23.81 8.62
C ASP A 160 -4.09 -23.98 10.12
N ASP A 161 -4.23 -22.93 10.91
CA ASP A 161 -3.96 -22.94 12.36
C ASP A 161 -5.20 -23.40 13.13
N TYR A 162 -5.15 -24.63 13.64
CA TYR A 162 -6.22 -25.21 14.42
C TYR A 162 -6.10 -24.82 15.89
N HIS A 163 -7.19 -24.31 16.47
CA HIS A 163 -7.22 -23.94 17.90
C HIS A 163 -7.26 -25.17 18.81
N GLY A 164 -6.15 -25.90 18.92
CA GLY A 164 -6.09 -27.26 19.45
C GLY A 164 -6.74 -27.45 20.82
N THR A 165 -6.39 -26.64 21.82
CA THR A 165 -6.94 -26.76 23.18
C THR A 165 -8.44 -26.49 23.22
N LYS A 166 -8.90 -25.45 22.51
CA LYS A 166 -10.32 -25.10 22.39
C LYS A 166 -11.10 -26.18 21.65
N ASN A 167 -10.55 -26.69 20.55
CA ASN A 167 -11.18 -27.71 19.72
C ASN A 167 -11.34 -29.03 20.49
N VAL A 168 -10.37 -29.43 21.31
CA VAL A 168 -10.49 -30.63 22.16
C VAL A 168 -11.66 -30.52 23.14
N VAL A 169 -11.85 -29.36 23.78
CA VAL A 169 -12.98 -29.13 24.69
C VAL A 169 -14.32 -29.19 23.92
N ILE A 170 -14.39 -28.55 22.76
CA ILE A 170 -15.60 -28.57 21.91
C ILE A 170 -15.92 -29.99 21.45
N MET A 171 -14.93 -30.76 21.01
CA MET A 171 -15.12 -32.15 20.60
C MET A 171 -15.62 -33.03 21.75
N ALA A 172 -15.15 -32.81 22.98
CA ALA A 172 -15.64 -33.52 24.17
C ALA A 172 -17.12 -33.19 24.46
N ILE A 173 -17.51 -31.91 24.37
CA ILE A 173 -18.91 -31.48 24.52
C ILE A 173 -19.79 -32.12 23.44
N ASN A 174 -19.37 -32.05 22.17
CA ASN A 174 -20.11 -32.63 21.06
C ASN A 174 -20.31 -34.13 21.27
N ARG A 175 -19.26 -34.85 21.70
CA ARG A 175 -19.36 -36.29 22.02
C ARG A 175 -20.39 -36.56 23.12
N LEU A 176 -20.38 -35.81 24.22
CA LEU A 176 -21.36 -35.99 25.31
C LEU A 176 -22.80 -35.79 24.82
N THR A 177 -23.05 -34.80 23.97
CA THR A 177 -24.40 -34.52 23.44
C THR A 177 -24.90 -35.52 22.40
N SER A 178 -23.99 -36.29 21.79
CA SER A 178 -24.28 -37.24 20.71
C SER A 178 -24.03 -38.70 21.09
N MET A 179 -23.80 -38.96 22.38
CA MET A 179 -23.66 -40.30 22.97
C MET A 179 -24.99 -41.08 23.04
N GLY A 180 -26.13 -40.42 22.80
CA GLY A 180 -27.44 -41.07 22.66
C GLY A 180 -27.64 -41.83 21.33
N ASP A 181 -26.75 -41.63 20.36
CA ASP A 181 -26.74 -42.36 19.09
C ASP A 181 -25.91 -43.65 19.27
N GLU A 182 -26.58 -44.74 19.66
CA GLU A 182 -25.93 -46.04 19.95
C GLU A 182 -25.07 -46.53 18.76
N GLY A 183 -23.81 -46.89 19.04
CA GLY A 183 -22.88 -47.48 18.06
C GLY A 183 -21.94 -46.52 17.32
N ARG A 184 -22.02 -45.20 17.57
CA ARG A 184 -21.20 -44.20 16.85
C ARG A 184 -19.74 -44.12 17.35
N VAL A 185 -18.78 -44.28 16.44
CA VAL A 185 -17.33 -44.13 16.70
C VAL A 185 -16.96 -42.65 16.73
N PHE A 186 -16.18 -42.20 17.71
CA PHE A 186 -15.74 -40.80 17.78
C PHE A 186 -14.90 -40.42 16.56
N GLY A 187 -15.22 -39.29 15.95
CA GLY A 187 -14.56 -38.78 14.75
C GLY A 187 -15.11 -39.32 13.44
N SER A 188 -16.14 -40.19 13.48
CA SER A 188 -16.75 -40.76 12.27
C SER A 188 -17.83 -39.87 11.64
N ASP A 189 -18.25 -38.81 12.32
CA ASP A 189 -19.28 -37.87 11.85
C ASP A 189 -18.80 -36.43 12.08
N GLY A 190 -19.11 -35.54 11.14
CA GLY A 190 -18.81 -34.11 11.23
C GLY A 190 -19.43 -33.43 12.46
N LYS A 191 -20.51 -34.01 13.03
CA LYS A 191 -21.08 -33.59 14.33
C LYS A 191 -20.05 -33.54 15.46
N ASP A 192 -19.06 -34.43 15.45
CA ASP A 192 -18.01 -34.45 16.49
C ASP A 192 -17.12 -33.21 16.42
N TYR A 193 -16.98 -32.63 15.23
CA TYR A 193 -16.17 -31.45 14.95
C TYR A 193 -16.99 -30.16 14.87
N MET A 194 -18.31 -30.22 15.09
CA MET A 194 -19.19 -29.06 15.06
C MET A 194 -18.66 -27.94 15.96
N ASN A 195 -18.65 -26.70 15.46
CA ASN A 195 -18.16 -25.51 16.16
C ASN A 195 -16.66 -25.52 16.51
N THR A 196 -15.87 -26.49 16.03
CA THR A 196 -14.41 -26.35 16.05
C THR A 196 -14.01 -25.16 15.19
N SER A 197 -12.90 -24.53 15.56
CA SER A 197 -12.39 -23.34 14.88
C SER A 197 -10.96 -23.48 14.42
N ARG A 198 -10.66 -22.81 13.30
CA ARG A 198 -9.31 -22.65 12.77
C ARG A 198 -9.15 -21.27 12.17
N ASP A 199 -7.91 -20.83 12.05
CA ASP A 199 -7.54 -19.65 11.31
C ASP A 199 -6.81 -20.07 10.03
N LYS A 200 -7.40 -19.74 8.87
CA LYS A 200 -6.75 -19.98 7.58
C LYS A 200 -5.82 -18.83 7.26
N ILE A 201 -4.52 -19.11 7.22
CA ILE A 201 -3.47 -18.11 7.01
C ILE A 201 -3.09 -18.08 5.54
N GLN A 202 -3.23 -16.91 4.93
CA GLN A 202 -2.86 -16.67 3.54
C GLN A 202 -1.76 -15.62 3.45
N ARG A 203 -0.87 -15.79 2.49
CA ARG A 203 0.25 -14.90 2.22
C ARG A 203 0.14 -14.29 0.82
N TRP A 204 0.31 -12.98 0.73
CA TRP A 204 0.39 -12.29 -0.55
C TRP A 204 1.64 -12.71 -1.31
N THR A 205 1.43 -13.32 -2.47
CA THR A 205 2.46 -13.93 -3.30
C THR A 205 2.44 -13.29 -4.69
N ALA A 206 3.61 -13.11 -5.29
CA ALA A 206 3.72 -12.60 -6.66
C ALA A 206 2.99 -13.51 -7.66
N LEU A 207 2.47 -12.92 -8.73
CA LEU A 207 1.78 -13.67 -9.78
C LEU A 207 2.64 -14.81 -10.32
N PRO A 208 2.06 -16.02 -10.51
CA PRO A 208 2.77 -17.20 -11.00
C PRO A 208 3.60 -16.92 -12.26
N GLY A 209 4.78 -17.54 -12.37
CA GLY A 209 5.72 -17.32 -13.47
C GLY A 209 5.32 -17.98 -14.78
N ASP A 210 4.42 -18.96 -14.71
CA ASP A 210 3.86 -19.74 -15.83
C ASP A 210 2.61 -19.12 -16.44
N LEU A 211 2.09 -18.01 -15.88
CA LEU A 211 1.03 -17.21 -16.50
C LEU A 211 1.48 -16.69 -17.86
N ASP A 212 0.63 -16.87 -18.87
CA ASP A 212 0.84 -16.26 -20.19
C ASP A 212 0.87 -14.73 -20.11
N GLY A 213 1.50 -14.10 -21.10
CA GLY A 213 1.73 -12.66 -21.10
C GLY A 213 0.45 -11.83 -21.07
N GLU A 214 -0.61 -12.26 -21.77
CA GLU A 214 -1.87 -11.52 -21.83
C GLU A 214 -2.62 -11.60 -20.49
N SER A 215 -2.74 -12.80 -19.92
CA SER A 215 -3.33 -13.00 -18.59
C SER A 215 -2.56 -12.24 -17.52
N ARG A 216 -1.23 -12.24 -17.58
CA ARG A 216 -0.39 -11.50 -16.63
C ARG A 216 -0.67 -10.01 -16.68
N VAL A 217 -0.74 -9.42 -17.88
CA VAL A 217 -1.04 -7.99 -18.05
C VAL A 217 -2.45 -7.67 -17.54
N PHE A 218 -3.44 -8.48 -17.93
CA PHE A 218 -4.83 -8.30 -17.53
C PHE A 218 -5.02 -8.38 -16.00
N ILE A 219 -4.47 -9.41 -15.36
CA ILE A 219 -4.56 -9.60 -13.92
C ILE A 219 -3.80 -8.49 -13.20
N SER A 220 -2.59 -8.15 -13.64
CA SER A 220 -1.76 -7.10 -13.02
C SER A 220 -2.46 -5.74 -13.03
N ALA A 221 -3.15 -5.39 -14.12
CA ALA A 221 -3.87 -4.13 -14.24
C ALA A 221 -5.00 -3.99 -13.21
N LYS A 222 -5.68 -5.10 -12.91
CA LYS A 222 -6.81 -5.16 -11.97
C LYS A 222 -6.41 -5.47 -10.53
N SER A 223 -5.29 -6.15 -10.32
CA SER A 223 -4.82 -6.59 -9.00
C SER A 223 -4.50 -5.41 -8.10
N VAL A 224 -4.79 -5.55 -6.80
CA VAL A 224 -4.30 -4.61 -5.79
C VAL A 224 -2.77 -4.71 -5.65
N ILE A 225 -2.15 -3.67 -5.11
CA ILE A 225 -0.71 -3.66 -4.85
C ILE A 225 -0.48 -3.85 -3.36
N ARG A 226 0.11 -4.97 -2.96
CA ARG A 226 0.45 -5.27 -1.56
C ARG A 226 1.92 -5.61 -1.42
N ARG A 227 2.38 -5.64 -0.17
CA ARG A 227 3.72 -6.11 0.15
C ARG A 227 3.76 -7.63 0.01
N TYR A 228 4.71 -8.17 -0.73
CA TYR A 228 4.92 -9.62 -0.78
C TYR A 228 5.29 -10.14 0.61
N GLY A 229 4.68 -11.26 0.99
CA GLY A 229 4.80 -11.80 2.33
C GLY A 229 3.81 -11.24 3.35
N GLU A 230 3.02 -10.21 3.01
CA GLU A 230 1.89 -9.77 3.84
C GLU A 230 0.96 -10.95 4.11
N GLN A 231 0.51 -11.09 5.35
CA GLN A 231 -0.36 -12.20 5.75
C GLN A 231 -1.73 -11.70 6.18
N ARG A 232 -2.77 -12.48 5.87
CA ARG A 232 -4.10 -12.32 6.42
C ARG A 232 -4.53 -13.62 7.09
N SER A 233 -5.26 -13.49 8.19
CA SER A 233 -5.90 -14.61 8.88
C SER A 233 -7.40 -14.54 8.66
N ILE A 234 -8.00 -15.66 8.28
CA ILE A 234 -9.44 -15.80 8.08
C ILE A 234 -9.95 -16.84 9.05
N TYR A 235 -10.69 -16.38 10.06
CA TYR A 235 -11.33 -17.25 11.03
C TYR A 235 -12.43 -18.09 10.37
N GLN A 236 -12.36 -19.40 10.57
CA GLN A 236 -13.34 -20.37 10.08
C GLN A 236 -13.90 -21.21 11.22
N LYS A 237 -15.19 -21.57 11.09
CA LYS A 237 -15.85 -22.56 11.94
C LYS A 237 -16.30 -23.75 11.12
N TYR A 238 -16.21 -24.94 11.70
CA TYR A 238 -16.72 -26.16 11.09
C TYR A 238 -18.20 -26.33 11.40
N LEU A 239 -19.04 -26.24 10.38
CA LEU A 239 -20.49 -26.20 10.50
C LEU A 239 -21.14 -27.06 9.41
N GLU A 240 -22.31 -27.61 9.71
CA GLU A 240 -23.18 -28.21 8.70
C GLU A 240 -23.85 -27.08 7.91
N SER A 241 -23.83 -27.21 6.58
CA SER A 241 -24.42 -26.23 5.68
C SER A 241 -25.00 -26.95 4.48
N ASP A 242 -25.91 -26.27 3.80
CA ASP A 242 -26.53 -26.78 2.58
C ASP A 242 -25.47 -27.03 1.51
N ASP A 243 -25.55 -28.19 0.89
CA ASP A 243 -24.66 -28.65 -0.18
C ASP A 243 -25.47 -29.44 -1.20
N ALA A 244 -25.70 -28.82 -2.36
CA ALA A 244 -26.48 -29.40 -3.45
C ALA A 244 -25.86 -30.67 -4.05
N TRP A 245 -24.58 -30.95 -3.76
CA TRP A 245 -23.87 -32.12 -4.25
C TRP A 245 -23.89 -33.29 -3.25
N ALA A 246 -24.31 -33.05 -2.01
CA ALA A 246 -24.44 -34.08 -0.99
C ALA A 246 -25.77 -34.83 -1.13
N VAL A 247 -25.78 -36.15 -0.95
CA VAL A 247 -26.98 -37.00 -1.05
C VAL A 247 -28.07 -36.59 -0.04
N SER A 248 -27.66 -36.10 1.14
CA SER A 248 -28.55 -35.57 2.18
C SER A 248 -28.96 -34.10 1.96
N GLY A 249 -28.41 -33.44 0.95
CA GLY A 249 -28.53 -31.99 0.72
C GLY A 249 -27.71 -31.11 1.68
N LYS A 250 -26.92 -31.72 2.58
CA LYS A 250 -26.09 -31.03 3.57
C LYS A 250 -24.73 -31.67 3.70
N SER A 251 -23.70 -30.86 3.94
CA SER A 251 -22.35 -31.33 4.24
C SER A 251 -21.69 -30.47 5.30
N TRP A 252 -20.67 -31.05 5.95
CA TRP A 252 -19.88 -30.36 6.97
C TRP A 252 -18.68 -29.67 6.35
N GLN A 253 -18.59 -28.35 6.52
CA GLN A 253 -17.58 -27.54 5.88
C GLN A 253 -17.09 -26.39 6.75
N TRP A 254 -15.91 -25.87 6.42
CA TRP A 254 -15.33 -24.68 7.04
C TRP A 254 -15.97 -23.42 6.46
N ILE A 255 -16.57 -22.59 7.33
CA ILE A 255 -17.30 -21.38 6.95
C ILE A 255 -16.61 -20.15 7.57
N PRO A 256 -16.36 -19.08 6.79
CA PRO A 256 -16.63 -18.96 5.36
C PRO A 256 -15.73 -19.88 4.52
N GLY A 257 -16.24 -20.37 3.38
CA GLY A 257 -15.43 -21.14 2.43
C GLY A 257 -14.37 -20.25 1.80
N VAL A 258 -13.10 -20.64 1.88
CA VAL A 258 -11.95 -19.86 1.39
C VAL A 258 -11.11 -20.72 0.46
N ARG A 259 -10.88 -20.21 -0.75
CA ARG A 259 -10.04 -20.87 -1.77
C ARG A 259 -8.59 -20.95 -1.33
N GLU A 260 -7.88 -21.96 -1.80
CA GLU A 260 -6.43 -22.08 -1.59
C GLU A 260 -5.67 -20.89 -2.17
N GLU A 261 -6.11 -20.43 -3.34
CA GLU A 261 -5.58 -19.26 -4.05
C GLU A 261 -6.71 -18.27 -4.36
N ASP A 262 -6.51 -17.00 -4.05
CA ASP A 262 -7.53 -15.95 -4.19
C ASP A 262 -6.93 -14.64 -4.74
N TYR A 263 -7.49 -14.14 -5.84
CA TYR A 263 -7.04 -12.89 -6.47
C TYR A 263 -7.82 -11.72 -5.92
N GLU A 264 -7.10 -10.71 -5.42
CA GLU A 264 -7.73 -9.47 -4.93
C GLU A 264 -7.60 -8.36 -5.97
N PHE A 265 -8.72 -7.76 -6.34
CA PHE A 265 -8.81 -6.71 -7.36
C PHE A 265 -9.15 -5.35 -6.76
N LYS A 266 -8.67 -4.30 -7.42
CA LYS A 266 -9.01 -2.89 -7.14
C LYS A 266 -10.53 -2.74 -7.15
N LYS A 267 -11.07 -2.11 -6.11
CA LYS A 267 -12.47 -1.70 -6.02
C LYS A 267 -12.76 -0.46 -6.86
#